data_AF-A0A7C5PJ45-F1
#
_entry.id   AF-A0A7C5PJ45-F1
#
_cell.length_a   1.000
_cell.length_b   1.000
_cell.length_c   1.000
_cell.angle_alpha   90.00
_cell.angle_beta   90.00
_cell.angle_gamma   90.00
#
_symmetry.space_group_name_H-M   'P 1'
#
loop_
_entity.id
_entity.type
_entity.pdbx_description
1 polymer ?
#
loop_
_entity_poly.entity_id
_entity_poly.type
_entity_poly.pdbx_seq_one_letter_code
_entity_poly.pdbx_strand_id
1 'polypeptide(L)'
;MNLPEQQFRRDAAVKAGDLNHRATIQRNIGLYHAAVARGKTRFADWNEGRARLAQVKWDAINHLDRYLEQFARNVLANGGHVHWAETGDQAAQIILGLARRRGVRKVVKAKSMTTEEIHL
;
A
#
# COMPACT_ATOMS: atom_id res chain seq x y z
N MET A 1 -37.40 -4.59 -2.43
CA MET A 1 -35.96 -4.22 -2.57
C MET A 1 -35.78 -2.83 -2.02
N ASN A 2 -34.84 -2.62 -1.09
CA ASN A 2 -34.59 -1.30 -0.51
C ASN A 2 -33.94 -0.37 -1.54
N LEU A 3 -34.05 0.95 -1.34
CA LEU A 3 -33.50 1.97 -2.25
C LEU A 3 -31.98 1.76 -2.55
N PRO A 4 -31.13 1.44 -1.55
CA PRO A 4 -29.70 1.17 -1.79
C PRO A 4 -29.43 -0.03 -2.72
N GLU A 5 -30.20 -1.12 -2.58
CA GLU A 5 -30.05 -2.33 -3.40
C GLU A 5 -30.40 -2.03 -4.87
N GLN A 6 -31.50 -1.32 -5.11
CA GLN A 6 -31.93 -0.95 -6.45
C GLN A 6 -30.88 -0.04 -7.12
N GLN A 7 -30.36 0.93 -6.37
CA GLN A 7 -29.31 1.83 -6.83
C GLN A 7 -28.03 1.06 -7.20
N PHE A 8 -27.56 0.18 -6.32
CA PHE A 8 -26.38 -0.66 -6.58
C PHE A 8 -26.55 -1.50 -7.85
N ARG A 9 -27.69 -2.19 -8.01
CA ARG A 9 -27.94 -3.02 -9.19
C ARG A 9 -27.92 -2.21 -10.48
N ARG A 10 -28.53 -1.01 -10.48
CA ARG A 10 -28.53 -0.10 -11.62
C ARG A 10 -27.11 0.33 -11.98
N ASP A 11 -26.36 0.84 -11.01
CA ASP A 11 -25.02 1.37 -11.24
C ASP A 11 -24.04 0.26 -11.63
N ALA A 12 -24.16 -0.92 -11.03
CA ALA A 12 -23.40 -2.10 -11.40
C ALA A 12 -23.68 -2.53 -12.85
N ALA A 13 -24.95 -2.55 -13.27
CA ALA A 13 -25.31 -2.89 -14.64
C ALA A 13 -24.71 -1.91 -15.66
N VAL A 14 -24.82 -0.61 -15.39
CA VAL A 14 -24.21 0.45 -16.22
C VAL A 14 -22.70 0.27 -16.28
N LYS A 15 -22.04 0.11 -15.12
CA LYS A 15 -20.57 0.06 -15.08
C LYS A 15 -20.00 -1.23 -15.64
N ALA A 16 -20.68 -2.36 -15.47
CA ALA A 16 -20.27 -3.65 -16.04
C ALA A 16 -20.41 -3.68 -17.58
N GLY A 17 -21.35 -2.91 -18.13
CA GLY A 17 -21.55 -2.73 -19.57
C GLY A 17 -20.58 -1.74 -20.24
N ASP A 18 -19.85 -0.94 -19.46
CA ASP A 18 -18.92 0.08 -19.95
C ASP A 18 -17.69 -0.56 -20.63
N LEU A 19 -17.67 -0.52 -21.97
CA LEU A 19 -16.61 -1.10 -22.79
C LEU A 19 -15.25 -0.42 -22.59
N ASN A 20 -15.22 0.89 -22.36
CA ASN A 20 -13.98 1.63 -22.11
C ASN A 20 -13.38 1.25 -20.76
N HIS A 21 -14.23 1.10 -19.74
CA HIS A 21 -13.82 0.60 -18.43
C HIS A 21 -13.28 -0.83 -18.52
N ARG A 22 -13.97 -1.72 -19.24
CA ARG A 22 -13.52 -3.10 -19.47
C ARG A 22 -12.16 -3.13 -20.18
N ALA A 23 -11.97 -2.36 -21.24
CA ALA A 23 -10.71 -2.28 -21.98
C ALA A 23 -9.57 -1.78 -21.07
N THR A 24 -9.84 -0.79 -20.22
CA THR A 24 -8.87 -0.27 -19.24
C THR A 24 -8.45 -1.35 -18.24
N ILE A 25 -9.42 -2.09 -17.66
CA ILE A 25 -9.12 -3.20 -16.74
C ILE A 25 -8.28 -4.26 -17.44
N GLN A 26 -8.71 -4.72 -18.62
CA GLN A 26 -8.01 -5.76 -19.38
C GLN A 26 -6.56 -5.35 -19.68
N ARG A 27 -6.34 -4.11 -20.13
CA ARG A 27 -5.00 -3.57 -20.37
C ARG A 27 -4.15 -3.60 -19.11
N ASN A 28 -4.64 -3.04 -18.01
CA ASN A 28 -3.86 -2.92 -16.77
C ASN A 28 -3.55 -4.29 -16.14
N ILE A 29 -4.51 -5.21 -16.15
CA ILE A 29 -4.32 -6.59 -15.69
C ILE A 29 -3.32 -7.32 -16.60
N GLY A 30 -3.39 -7.14 -17.92
CA GLY A 30 -2.42 -7.68 -18.86
C GLY A 30 -0.99 -7.17 -18.60
N LEU A 31 -0.82 -5.86 -18.39
CA LEU A 31 0.46 -5.26 -18.02
C LEU A 31 1.01 -5.84 -16.70
N TYR A 32 0.15 -6.01 -15.69
CA TYR A 32 0.52 -6.64 -14.42
C TYR A 32 0.98 -8.09 -14.63
N HIS A 33 0.23 -8.91 -15.36
CA HIS A 33 0.61 -10.30 -15.63
C HIS A 33 1.95 -10.39 -16.35
N ALA A 34 2.18 -9.55 -17.36
CA ALA A 34 3.45 -9.50 -18.08
C ALA A 34 4.61 -9.07 -17.15
N ALA A 35 4.38 -8.09 -16.27
CA ALA A 35 5.38 -7.66 -15.28
C ALA A 35 5.68 -8.77 -14.26
N VAL A 36 4.67 -9.49 -13.77
CA VAL A 36 4.85 -10.63 -12.86
C VAL A 36 5.62 -11.75 -13.54
N ALA A 37 5.29 -12.10 -14.79
CA ALA A 37 6.01 -13.12 -15.54
C ALA A 37 7.50 -12.76 -15.69
N ARG A 38 7.81 -11.52 -16.12
CA ARG A 38 9.20 -11.02 -16.19
C ARG A 38 9.88 -10.96 -14.81
N GLY A 39 9.13 -10.64 -13.76
CA GLY A 39 9.66 -10.58 -12.40
C GLY A 39 10.11 -11.96 -11.91
N LYS A 40 9.35 -13.02 -12.23
CA LYS A 40 9.69 -14.40 -11.86
C LYS A 40 10.99 -14.89 -12.47
N THR A 41 11.31 -14.48 -13.71
CA THR A 41 12.56 -14.89 -14.38
C THR A 41 13.82 -14.26 -13.77
N ARG A 42 13.69 -13.32 -12.83
CA ARG A 42 14.82 -12.75 -12.08
C ARG A 42 15.34 -13.69 -10.99
N PHE A 43 14.62 -14.78 -10.71
CA PHE A 43 14.98 -15.77 -9.70
C PHE A 43 15.37 -17.07 -10.40
N ALA A 44 16.44 -17.71 -9.95
CA ALA A 44 16.81 -19.05 -10.40
C ALA A 44 15.71 -20.07 -10.06
N ASP A 45 15.19 -20.00 -8.83
CA ASP A 45 13.98 -20.69 -8.38
C ASP A 45 13.01 -19.68 -7.73
N TRP A 46 11.82 -19.54 -8.33
CA TRP A 46 10.79 -18.63 -7.83
C TRP A 46 10.18 -19.08 -6.50
N ASN A 47 9.98 -20.39 -6.30
CA ASN A 47 9.36 -20.94 -5.10
C ASN A 47 10.33 -20.87 -3.91
N GLU A 48 11.61 -21.15 -4.15
CA GLU A 48 12.64 -20.98 -3.13
C GLU A 48 12.77 -19.51 -2.73
N GLY A 49 12.82 -18.59 -3.70
CA GLY A 49 12.87 -17.15 -3.43
C GLY A 49 11.67 -16.67 -2.60
N ARG A 50 10.48 -17.20 -2.88
CA ARG A 50 9.28 -16.95 -2.07
C ARG A 50 9.40 -17.46 -0.64
N ALA A 51 9.88 -18.69 -0.45
CA ALA A 51 10.05 -19.28 0.87
C ALA A 51 11.06 -18.50 1.72
N ARG A 52 12.21 -18.14 1.12
CA ARG A 52 13.23 -17.32 1.78
C ARG A 52 12.70 -15.94 2.17
N LEU A 53 11.95 -15.28 1.28
CA LEU A 53 11.36 -13.98 1.62
C LEU A 53 10.31 -14.09 2.74
N ALA A 54 9.56 -15.18 2.79
CA ALA A 54 8.63 -15.44 3.90
C ALA A 54 9.38 -15.57 5.23
N GLN A 55 10.50 -16.30 5.25
CA GLN A 55 11.35 -16.40 6.44
C GLN A 55 11.92 -15.04 6.87
N VAL A 56 12.40 -14.22 5.93
CA VAL A 56 12.90 -12.86 6.22
C VAL A 56 11.81 -11.99 6.84
N LYS A 57 10.58 -12.04 6.30
CA LYS A 57 9.44 -11.30 6.87
C LYS A 57 9.08 -11.80 8.27
N TRP A 58 9.11 -13.11 8.47
CA TRP A 58 8.86 -13.71 9.77
C TRP A 58 9.90 -13.26 10.79
N ASP A 59 11.19 -13.33 10.45
CA ASP A 59 12.28 -12.86 11.30
C ASP A 59 12.16 -11.37 11.64
N ALA A 60 11.83 -10.54 10.64
CA ALA A 60 11.65 -9.10 10.83
C ALA A 60 10.54 -8.75 11.82
N ILE A 61 9.41 -9.47 11.78
CA ILE A 61 8.28 -9.25 12.69
C ILE A 61 8.61 -9.72 14.10
N ASN A 62 9.31 -10.85 14.25
CA ASN A 62 9.64 -11.40 15.59
C ASN A 62 10.74 -10.61 16.32
N HIS A 63 11.57 -9.86 15.58
CA HIS A 63 12.64 -9.03 16.14
C HIS A 63 12.43 -7.54 15.81
N LEU A 64 11.17 -7.12 15.85
CA LEU A 64 10.75 -5.79 15.40
C LEU A 64 11.40 -4.67 16.21
N ASP A 65 11.58 -4.88 17.52
CA ASP A 65 12.31 -3.99 18.43
C ASP A 65 13.70 -3.62 17.88
N ARG A 66 14.49 -4.62 17.49
CA ARG A 66 15.83 -4.42 16.93
C ARG A 66 15.78 -3.79 15.55
N TYR A 67 14.91 -4.28 14.68
CA TYR A 67 14.87 -3.85 13.29
C TYR A 67 14.30 -2.44 13.12
N LEU A 68 13.37 -2.01 13.96
CA LEU A 68 12.85 -0.64 13.96
C LEU A 68 13.94 0.38 14.30
N GLU A 69 14.76 0.12 15.32
CA GLU A 69 15.86 1.02 15.65
C GLU A 69 16.93 1.04 14.55
N GLN A 70 17.26 -0.12 13.99
CA GLN A 70 18.22 -0.20 12.88
C GLN A 70 17.73 0.58 11.66
N PHE A 71 16.45 0.43 11.32
CA PHE A 71 15.81 1.20 10.26
C PHE A 71 15.89 2.70 10.56
N ALA A 72 15.55 3.12 11.78
CA ALA A 72 15.56 4.52 12.16
C ALA A 72 16.97 5.13 12.07
N ARG A 73 17.99 4.44 12.58
CA ARG A 73 19.40 4.85 12.44
C ARG A 73 19.79 5.04 10.97
N ASN A 74 19.42 4.10 10.10
CA ASN A 74 19.73 4.16 8.68
C ASN A 74 19.01 5.32 7.98
N VAL A 75 17.73 5.58 8.31
CA VAL A 75 16.98 6.72 7.76
C VAL A 75 17.62 8.04 8.15
N LEU A 76 17.96 8.21 9.43
CA LEU A 76 18.61 9.41 9.94
C LEU A 76 19.99 9.63 9.28
N ALA A 77 20.79 8.57 9.12
CA ALA A 77 22.09 8.65 8.46
C ALA A 77 22.00 9.08 6.98
N ASN A 78 20.89 8.79 6.31
CA ASN A 78 20.62 9.23 4.94
C ASN A 78 19.91 10.60 4.86
N GLY A 79 19.86 11.36 5.97
CA GLY A 79 19.22 12.68 6.03
C GLY A 79 17.69 12.64 6.08
N GLY A 80 17.10 11.48 6.29
CA GLY A 80 15.67 11.33 6.54
C GLY A 80 15.29 11.71 7.98
N HIS A 81 13.99 11.83 8.22
CA HIS A 81 13.43 12.05 9.55
C HIS A 81 12.51 10.90 9.94
N VAL A 82 12.61 10.46 11.20
CA VAL A 82 11.74 9.43 11.77
C VAL A 82 10.87 10.09 12.83
N HIS A 83 9.56 9.89 12.70
CA HIS A 83 8.60 10.27 13.71
C HIS A 83 8.04 9.01 14.36
N TRP A 84 8.10 8.94 15.68
CA TRP A 84 7.53 7.85 16.46
C TRP A 84 6.13 8.23 16.92
N ALA A 85 5.22 7.27 16.83
CA ALA A 85 3.85 7.39 17.32
C ALA A 85 3.47 6.05 17.94
N GLU A 86 2.92 6.08 19.14
CA GLU A 86 2.44 4.91 19.86
C GLU A 86 1.04 4.50 19.40
N THR A 87 0.25 5.46 18.89
CA THR A 87 -1.11 5.23 18.42
C THR A 87 -1.36 5.78 17.02
N GLY A 88 -2.41 5.28 16.37
CA GLY A 88 -2.86 5.78 15.06
C GLY A 88 -3.21 7.27 15.09
N ASP A 89 -3.87 7.74 16.15
CA ASP A 89 -4.20 9.16 16.34
C ASP A 89 -2.94 10.03 16.41
N GLN A 90 -1.92 9.59 17.17
CA GLN A 90 -0.64 10.31 17.25
C GLN A 90 0.02 10.38 15.87
N ALA A 91 0.02 9.28 15.12
CA ALA A 91 0.57 9.24 13.77
C ALA A 91 -0.18 10.21 12.84
N ALA A 92 -1.52 10.22 12.87
CA ALA A 92 -2.35 11.13 12.10
C ALA A 92 -2.08 12.60 12.46
N GLN A 93 -1.96 12.94 13.74
CA GLN A 93 -1.63 14.30 14.18
C GLN A 93 -0.25 14.75 13.70
N ILE A 94 0.76 13.87 13.75
CA ILE A 94 2.10 14.17 13.24
C ILE A 94 2.05 14.47 11.73
N ILE A 95 1.38 13.61 10.96
CA ILE A 95 1.26 13.76 9.50
C ILE A 95 0.54 15.07 9.15
N LEU A 96 -0.63 15.32 9.75
CA LEU A 96 -1.42 16.54 9.50
C LEU A 96 -0.67 17.79 9.95
N GLY A 97 0.01 17.73 11.10
CA GLY A 97 0.84 18.81 11.60
C GLY A 97 1.97 19.15 10.64
N LEU A 98 2.67 18.14 10.10
CA LEU A 98 3.73 18.34 9.12
C LEU A 98 3.19 18.97 7.82
N ALA A 99 2.07 18.44 7.30
CA ALA A 99 1.42 18.96 6.11
C ALA A 99 1.05 20.44 6.27
N ARG A 100 0.42 20.80 7.40
CA ARG A 100 0.07 22.20 7.73
C ARG A 100 1.29 23.10 7.81
N ARG A 101 2.32 22.71 8.57
CA ARG A 101 3.56 23.50 8.73
C ARG A 101 4.27 23.75 7.40
N ARG A 102 4.17 22.82 6.45
CA ARG A 102 4.78 22.94 5.12
C ARG A 102 3.84 23.57 4.09
N GLY A 103 2.63 23.99 4.47
CA GLY A 103 1.66 24.59 3.56
C GLY A 103 1.17 23.63 2.46
N VAL A 104 1.14 22.32 2.73
CA VAL A 104 0.70 21.31 1.77
C VAL A 104 -0.79 21.48 1.47
N ARG A 105 -1.12 21.65 0.19
CA ARG A 105 -2.51 21.83 -0.29
C ARG A 105 -3.08 20.60 -1.01
N LYS A 106 -2.21 19.70 -1.47
CA LYS A 106 -2.60 18.50 -2.21
C LYS A 106 -1.75 17.33 -1.73
N VAL A 107 -2.40 16.19 -1.53
CA VAL A 107 -1.77 14.93 -1.13
C VAL A 107 -2.21 13.86 -2.13
N VAL A 108 -1.27 13.03 -2.56
CA VAL A 108 -1.58 11.80 -3.28
C VAL A 108 -1.48 10.66 -2.27
N LYS A 109 -2.60 10.04 -1.93
CA LYS A 109 -2.63 8.87 -1.06
C LYS A 109 -2.57 7.60 -1.90
N ALA A 110 -1.54 6.78 -1.68
CA ALA A 110 -1.56 5.40 -2.16
C ALA A 110 -2.44 4.55 -1.24
N LYS A 111 -3.10 3.52 -1.78
CA LYS A 111 -3.79 2.53 -0.94
C LYS A 111 -2.75 1.84 -0.06
N SER A 112 -2.90 1.96 1.25
CA SER A 112 -2.10 1.25 2.24
C SER A 112 -3.02 0.74 3.32
N MET A 113 -2.83 -0.50 3.75
CA MET A 113 -3.62 -1.09 4.84
C MET A 113 -3.38 -0.31 6.14
N THR A 114 -2.11 0.04 6.40
CA THR A 114 -1.68 0.86 7.54
C THR A 114 -2.31 2.24 7.57
N THR A 115 -2.57 2.88 6.42
CA THR A 115 -3.25 4.19 6.42
C THR A 115 -4.75 4.06 6.69
N GLU A 116 -5.39 2.96 6.28
CA GLU A 116 -6.79 2.72 6.66
C GLU A 116 -6.93 2.44 8.16
N GLU A 117 -6.01 1.70 8.77
CA GLU A 117 -6.02 1.37 10.20
C GLU A 117 -5.92 2.61 11.09
N ILE A 118 -5.28 3.68 10.60
CA ILE A 118 -5.18 4.97 11.29
C ILE A 118 -6.18 6.02 10.77
N HIS A 119 -7.14 5.59 9.95
CA HIS A 119 -8.21 6.44 9.38
C HIS A 119 -7.71 7.67 8.59
N LEU A 120 -6.68 7.47 7.75
CA LEU A 120 -6.04 8.52 6.94
C LEU A 120 -6.07 8.25 5.42
#